data_AF-A0A6V7IDG1-F1
#
_entry.id   AF-A0A6V7IDG1-F1
#
_cell.length_a   1.000
_cell.length_b   1.000
_cell.length_c   1.000
_cell.angle_alpha   90.00
_cell.angle_beta   90.00
_cell.angle_gamma   90.00
#
_symmetry.space_group_name_H-M   'P 1'
#
loop_
_entity.id
_entity.type
_entity.pdbx_description
1 polymer ?
#
loop_
_entity_poly.entity_id
_entity_poly.type
_entity_poly.pdbx_seq_one_letter_code
_entity_poly.pdbx_strand_id
1 'polypeptide(L)'
;MAGSSEVRTLLSRHKASLLHELNTTNLLSALVKRAVITQIDKDAVAGNADRSADADIDLFIDVIGAKGFDAFREFCFALEAECPHVLTDLLVDQHSIT
;
A
#
# COMPACT_ATOMS: atom_id res chain seq x y z
N MET A 1 10.41 -16.90 -4.62
CA MET A 1 9.16 -16.15 -4.89
C MET A 1 8.22 -16.24 -3.68
N ALA A 2 8.67 -15.84 -2.48
CA ALA A 2 7.87 -15.94 -1.24
C ALA A 2 7.35 -14.57 -0.77
N GLY A 3 8.17 -13.52 -0.92
CA GLY A 3 7.85 -12.19 -0.37
C GLY A 3 6.66 -11.46 -1.01
N SER A 4 6.27 -11.75 -2.25
CA SER A 4 5.10 -11.10 -2.87
C SER A 4 3.78 -11.52 -2.22
N SER A 5 3.68 -12.77 -1.79
CA SER A 5 2.47 -13.29 -1.15
C SER A 5 2.34 -12.78 0.29
N GLU A 6 3.45 -12.68 1.02
CA GLU A 6 3.48 -12.18 2.40
C GLU A 6 3.13 -10.69 2.46
N VAL A 7 3.70 -9.88 1.56
CA VAL A 7 3.37 -8.45 1.42
C VAL A 7 1.88 -8.27 1.12
N ARG A 8 1.33 -9.05 0.19
CA ARG A 8 -0.09 -8.99 -0.16
C ARG A 8 -0.98 -9.28 1.04
N THR A 9 -0.72 -10.38 1.76
CA THR A 9 -1.47 -10.75 2.96
C THR A 9 -1.41 -9.67 4.03
N LEU A 10 -0.23 -9.10 4.25
CA LEU A 10 -0.02 -8.07 5.24
C LEU A 10 -0.75 -6.77 4.90
N LEU A 11 -0.64 -6.28 3.66
CA LEU A 11 -1.40 -5.10 3.23
C LEU A 11 -2.91 -5.36 3.27
N SER A 12 -3.37 -6.57 2.94
CA SER A 12 -4.78 -6.97 3.06
C SER A 12 -5.28 -6.94 4.50
N ARG A 13 -4.45 -7.29 5.50
CA ARG A 13 -4.83 -7.22 6.91
C ARG A 13 -5.01 -5.79 7.40
N HIS A 14 -4.16 -4.87 6.94
CA HIS A 14 -4.20 -3.46 7.32
C HIS A 14 -4.91 -2.59 6.26
N LYS A 15 -5.68 -3.19 5.35
CA LYS A 15 -6.29 -2.50 4.22
C LYS A 15 -7.25 -1.39 4.65
N ALA A 16 -7.94 -1.54 5.78
CA ALA A 16 -8.83 -0.51 6.32
C ALA A 16 -8.04 0.74 6.76
N SER A 17 -6.95 0.56 7.50
CA SER A 17 -6.07 1.65 7.93
C SER A 17 -5.38 2.29 6.73
N LEU A 18 -4.90 1.48 5.80
CA LEU A 18 -4.27 1.95 4.56
C LEU A 18 -5.24 2.71 3.67
N LEU A 19 -6.47 2.22 3.52
CA LEU A 19 -7.51 2.88 2.75
C LEU A 19 -7.85 4.24 3.34
N HIS A 20 -7.97 4.32 4.66
CA HIS A 20 -8.18 5.58 5.35
C HIS A 20 -7.04 6.55 5.04
N GLU A 21 -5.79 6.12 5.26
CA GLU A 21 -4.62 6.97 5.00
C GLU A 21 -4.45 7.32 3.52
N LEU A 22 -4.75 6.42 2.58
CA LEU A 22 -4.71 6.71 1.15
C LEU A 22 -5.74 7.76 0.72
N ASN A 23 -6.86 7.85 1.43
CA ASN A 23 -7.89 8.87 1.19
C ASN A 23 -7.63 10.19 1.94
N THR A 24 -7.03 10.13 3.14
CA THR A 24 -6.77 11.32 3.97
C THR A 24 -5.42 11.97 3.68
N THR A 25 -4.43 11.21 3.23
CA THR A 25 -3.05 11.66 2.99
C THR A 25 -2.68 11.65 1.52
N ASN A 26 -1.48 12.13 1.18
CA ASN A 26 -0.98 12.12 -0.19
C ASN A 26 -0.15 10.87 -0.50
N LEU A 27 -0.37 9.77 0.24
CA LEU A 27 0.42 8.54 0.14
C LEU A 27 0.54 8.04 -1.30
N LEU A 28 -0.56 8.00 -2.06
CA LEU A 28 -0.52 7.65 -3.49
C LEU A 28 0.43 8.54 -4.30
N SER A 29 0.45 9.84 -4.04
CA SER A 29 1.33 10.78 -4.73
C SER A 29 2.79 10.60 -4.30
N ALA A 30 3.07 10.27 -3.04
CA ALA A 30 4.41 9.93 -2.58
C ALA A 30 4.92 8.63 -3.23
N LEU A 31 4.04 7.63 -3.37
CA LEU A 31 4.35 6.36 -4.01
C LEU A 31 4.64 6.51 -5.51
N VAL A 32 3.92 7.39 -6.21
CA VAL A 32 4.25 7.73 -7.60
C VAL A 32 5.61 8.42 -7.71
N LYS A 33 5.89 9.39 -6.81
CA LYS A 33 7.20 10.10 -6.80
C LYS A 33 8.38 9.16 -6.54
N ARG A 34 8.17 8.15 -5.70
CA ARG A 34 9.17 7.10 -5.40
C ARG A 34 9.21 5.98 -6.43
N ALA A 35 8.45 6.10 -7.53
CA ALA A 35 8.31 5.09 -8.58
C ALA A 35 7.82 3.71 -8.09
N VAL A 36 7.15 3.68 -6.93
CA VAL A 36 6.56 2.46 -6.35
C VAL A 36 5.38 2.02 -7.19
N ILE A 37 4.49 2.96 -7.50
CA ILE A 37 3.35 2.77 -8.40
C ILE A 37 3.47 3.75 -9.56
N THR A 38 2.86 3.44 -10.69
CA THR A 38 2.83 4.36 -11.83
C THR A 38 1.74 5.41 -11.64
N GLN A 39 1.82 6.50 -12.38
CA GLN A 39 0.74 7.49 -12.41
C GLN A 39 -0.58 6.89 -12.93
N ILE A 40 -0.49 5.86 -13.77
CA ILE A 40 -1.65 5.10 -14.26
C ILE A 40 -2.29 4.30 -13.13
N ASP A 41 -1.49 3.59 -12.33
CA ASP A 41 -2.00 2.83 -11.17
C ASP A 41 -2.67 3.77 -10.17
N LYS A 42 -2.05 4.94 -9.91
CA LYS A 42 -2.65 5.96 -9.05
C LYS A 42 -4.01 6.42 -9.58
N ASP A 43 -4.10 6.74 -10.86
CA ASP A 43 -5.35 7.21 -11.49
C ASP A 43 -6.41 6.10 -11.49
N ALA A 44 -6.01 4.83 -11.65
CA ALA A 44 -6.91 3.69 -11.55
C ALA A 44 -7.47 3.47 -10.13
N VAL A 45 -6.68 3.74 -9.09
CA VAL A 45 -7.08 3.63 -7.67
C VAL A 45 -7.87 4.87 -7.21
N ALA A 46 -7.51 6.08 -7.66
CA ALA A 46 -8.15 7.32 -7.19
C ALA A 46 -9.27 7.84 -8.12
N GLY A 47 -9.29 7.43 -9.39
CA GLY A 47 -10.10 8.03 -10.45
C GLY A 47 -11.49 7.45 -10.61
N ASN A 48 -11.90 6.48 -9.78
CA ASN A 48 -13.14 5.74 -10.00
C ASN A 48 -14.19 6.03 -8.91
N ALA A 49 -14.82 7.21 -8.95
CA ALA A 49 -15.86 7.65 -8.00
C ALA A 49 -17.08 6.71 -7.88
N ASP A 50 -17.25 5.76 -8.81
CA ASP A 50 -18.31 4.75 -8.84
C ASP A 50 -17.90 3.42 -8.17
N ARG A 51 -16.60 3.19 -7.95
CA ARG A 51 -16.10 1.97 -7.29
C ARG A 51 -16.12 2.14 -5.77
N SER A 52 -16.36 1.02 -5.08
CA SER A 52 -16.19 0.98 -3.63
C SER A 52 -14.72 1.16 -3.30
N ALA A 53 -14.42 2.02 -2.32
CA ALA A 53 -13.07 2.27 -1.83
C ALA A 53 -12.31 0.96 -1.50
N ASP A 54 -13.02 -0.10 -1.06
CA ASP A 54 -12.46 -1.45 -0.85
C ASP A 54 -11.85 -2.08 -2.12
N ALA A 55 -12.46 -1.85 -3.29
CA ALA A 55 -11.94 -2.35 -4.56
C ALA A 55 -10.68 -1.59 -4.99
N ASP A 56 -10.59 -0.29 -4.67
CA ASP A 56 -9.43 0.53 -5.00
C ASP A 56 -8.22 0.13 -4.15
N ILE A 57 -8.41 -0.14 -2.85
CA ILE A 57 -7.34 -0.68 -2.00
C ILE A 57 -6.94 -2.10 -2.39
N ASP A 58 -7.88 -2.97 -2.76
CA ASP A 58 -7.53 -4.32 -3.23
C ASP A 58 -6.71 -4.26 -4.53
N LEU A 59 -7.05 -3.37 -5.47
CA LEU A 59 -6.24 -3.11 -6.67
C LEU A 59 -4.84 -2.61 -6.30
N PHE A 60 -4.75 -1.64 -5.38
CA PHE A 60 -3.49 -1.12 -4.89
C PHE A 60 -2.60 -2.22 -4.28
N ILE A 61 -3.19 -3.08 -3.46
CA ILE A 61 -2.51 -4.22 -2.84
C ILE A 61 -2.00 -5.20 -3.89
N ASP A 62 -2.79 -5.49 -4.93
CA ASP A 62 -2.36 -6.34 -6.03
C ASP A 62 -1.21 -5.71 -6.84
N VAL A 63 -1.22 -4.39 -7.06
CA VAL A 63 -0.11 -3.68 -7.74
C VAL A 63 1.19 -3.77 -6.92
N ILE A 64 1.12 -3.50 -5.61
CA ILE A 64 2.30 -3.58 -4.73
C ILE A 64 2.77 -5.04 -4.60
N GLY A 65 1.84 -5.97 -4.39
CA GLY A 65 2.13 -7.40 -4.29
C GLY A 65 2.76 -7.98 -5.57
N ALA A 66 2.30 -7.54 -6.74
CA ALA A 66 2.87 -7.95 -8.03
C ALA A 66 4.29 -7.42 -8.26
N LYS A 67 4.60 -6.22 -7.76
CA LYS A 67 5.95 -5.65 -7.84
C LYS A 67 6.93 -6.28 -6.83
N GLY A 68 6.43 -6.85 -5.74
CA GLY A 68 7.23 -7.56 -4.75
C GLY A 68 7.92 -6.63 -3.75
N PHE A 69 8.99 -7.14 -3.13
CA PHE A 69 9.58 -6.54 -1.92
C PHE A 69 10.22 -5.16 -2.16
N ASP A 70 10.71 -4.88 -3.37
CA ASP A 70 11.27 -3.56 -3.70
C ASP A 70 10.22 -2.46 -3.64
N ALA A 71 9.01 -2.72 -4.17
CA ALA A 71 7.90 -1.78 -4.06
C ALA A 71 7.41 -1.65 -2.62
N PHE A 72 7.35 -2.77 -1.89
CA PHE A 72 7.01 -2.74 -0.47
C PHE A 72 8.00 -1.92 0.36
N ARG A 73 9.30 -2.03 0.09
CA ARG A 73 10.33 -1.26 0.81
C ARG A 73 10.16 0.25 0.58
N GLU A 74 10.00 0.67 -0.67
CA GLU A 74 9.76 2.08 -0.99
C GLU A 74 8.40 2.57 -0.47
N PHE A 75 7.42 1.67 -0.40
CA PHE A 75 6.14 1.92 0.24
C PHE A 75 6.30 2.17 1.74
N CYS A 76 7.07 1.33 2.46
CA CYS A 76 7.40 1.56 3.86
C CYS A 76 8.11 2.90 4.08
N PHE A 77 9.02 3.30 3.19
CA PHE A 77 9.65 4.63 3.25
C PHE A 77 8.67 5.79 3.03
N ALA A 78 7.63 5.60 2.22
CA ALA A 78 6.57 6.59 2.07
C ALA A 78 5.72 6.67 3.35
N LEU A 79 5.37 5.51 3.91
CA LEU A 79 4.64 5.43 5.17
C LEU A 79 5.42 6.05 6.34
N GLU A 80 6.73 5.84 6.43
CA GLU A 80 7.56 6.47 7.47
C GLU A 80 7.43 8.00 7.47
N ALA A 81 7.31 8.59 6.28
CA ALA A 81 7.23 10.04 6.10
C ALA A 81 5.81 10.60 6.29
N GLU A 82 4.77 9.89 5.84
CA GLU A 82 3.38 10.39 5.92
C GLU A 82 2.60 9.83 7.11
N CYS A 83 2.75 8.55 7.43
CA CYS A 83 1.98 7.84 8.44
C CYS A 83 2.82 6.78 9.17
N PRO A 84 3.76 7.19 10.04
CA PRO A 84 4.68 6.28 10.74
C PRO A 84 3.96 5.30 11.68
N HIS A 85 2.74 5.64 12.11
CA HIS A 85 1.89 4.77 12.91
C HIS A 85 1.45 3.52 12.12
N VAL A 86 1.09 3.67 10.83
CA VAL A 86 0.76 2.53 9.96
C VAL A 86 2.00 1.70 9.70
N LEU A 87 3.16 2.32 9.42
CA LEU A 87 4.41 1.59 9.25
C LEU A 87 4.73 0.73 10.48
N THR A 88 4.58 1.30 11.67
CA THR A 88 4.84 0.57 12.93
C THR A 88 3.90 -0.63 13.05
N ASP A 89 2.62 -0.44 12.76
CA ASP A 89 1.60 -1.50 12.80
C ASP A 89 1.93 -2.64 11.83
N LEU A 90 2.33 -2.29 10.60
CA LEU A 90 2.76 -3.26 9.58
C LEU A 90 4.03 -4.02 10.00
N LEU A 91 5.04 -3.34 10.55
CA LEU A 91 6.28 -3.97 11.00
C LEU A 91 6.07 -4.90 12.20
N VAL A 92 5.21 -4.50 13.14
CA VAL A 92 4.81 -5.34 14.28
C VAL A 92 4.05 -6.58 13.81
N ASP A 93 3.19 -6.43 12.81
CA ASP A 93 2.45 -7.56 12.23
C ASP A 93 3.38 -8.55 11.51
N GLN A 94 4.40 -8.07 10.77
CA GLN A 94 5.44 -8.94 10.20
C GLN A 94 6.15 -9.77 11.27
N HIS A 95 6.48 -9.17 12.41
CA HIS A 95 7.16 -9.86 13.50
C HIS A 95 6.30 -10.92 14.19
N SER A 96 4.97 -10.85 14.06
CA SER A 96 4.05 -11.84 14.63
C SER A 96 3.89 -13.10 13.76
N ILE A 97 4.49 -13.13 12.57
CA ILE A 97 4.42 -14.25 11.61
C ILE A 97 5.65 -15.19 11.73
N THR A 98 6.62 -14.89 12.60
CA THR A 98 7.75 -15.78 12.96
C THR A 98 7.48 -16.54 14.25
#